data_AF-A0A969WTC0-F1
#
_entry.id   AF-A0A969WTC0-F1
#
_cell.length_a   1.000
_cell.length_b   1.000
_cell.length_c   1.000
_cell.angle_alpha   90.00
_cell.angle_beta   90.00
_cell.angle_gamma   90.00
#
_symmetry.space_group_name_H-M   'P 1'
#
loop_
_entity.id
_entity.type
_entity.pdbx_description
1 polymer ?
#
loop_
_entity_poly.entity_id
_entity_poly.type
_entity_poly.pdbx_seq_one_letter_code
_entity_poly.pdbx_strand_id
1 'polypeptide(L)'
;MRSRDTLVNVGLLVLRIGIGLIFIIHGVPKLMGGVEGWTQLGSTMSIVGISFAPAFWGFMAAATEVVGGLFIILGLLHRPVAVMLVFTMIVAVLMHVTAGDPFTVYSNALKALVVFVALAITGPGVYSVDYRFLRRIA
;
A
#
# COMPACT_ATOMS: atom_id res chain seq x y z
N MET A 1 14.56 -26.68 8.01
CA MET A 1 13.31 -26.09 7.47
C MET A 1 12.85 -27.01 6.35
N ARG A 2 11.56 -27.40 6.28
CA ARG A 2 11.06 -28.24 5.18
C ARG A 2 11.12 -27.42 3.89
N SER A 3 11.39 -28.05 2.74
CA SER A 3 11.51 -27.32 1.46
C SER A 3 10.29 -26.47 1.10
N ARG A 4 9.09 -26.91 1.50
CA ARG A 4 7.83 -26.15 1.36
C ARG A 4 7.86 -24.80 2.09
N ASP A 5 8.42 -24.75 3.30
CA ASP A 5 8.50 -23.50 4.07
C ASP A 5 9.43 -22.50 3.38
N THR A 6 10.53 -22.98 2.80
CA THR A 6 11.46 -22.15 2.03
C THR A 6 10.79 -21.55 0.80
N LEU A 7 10.06 -22.35 0.02
CA LEU A 7 9.37 -21.87 -1.19
C LEU A 7 8.30 -20.83 -0.87
N VAL A 8 7.52 -21.03 0.20
CA VAL A 8 6.51 -20.05 0.66
C VAL A 8 7.18 -18.73 1.02
N ASN A 9 8.30 -18.78 1.76
CA ASN A 9 9.02 -17.58 2.17
C ASN A 9 9.69 -16.84 1.00
N VAL A 10 10.23 -17.58 0.03
CA VAL A 10 10.74 -16.98 -1.21
C VAL A 10 9.60 -16.33 -2.01
N GLY A 11 8.43 -16.99 -2.09
CA GLY A 11 7.24 -16.43 -2.71
C GLY A 11 6.79 -15.12 -2.07
N LEU A 12 6.76 -15.06 -0.73
CA LEU A 12 6.45 -13.82 0.01
C LEU A 12 7.50 -12.72 -0.23
N LEU A 13 8.78 -13.07 -0.34
CA LEU A 13 9.83 -12.10 -0.67
C LEU A 13 9.62 -11.51 -2.08
N VAL A 14 9.39 -12.36 -3.08
CA VAL A 14 9.11 -11.92 -4.45
C VAL A 14 7.86 -11.05 -4.50
N LEU A 15 6.80 -11.44 -3.80
CA LEU A 15 5.56 -10.67 -3.74
C LEU A 15 5.78 -9.28 -3.14
N ARG A 16 6.52 -9.19 -2.03
CA ARG A 16 6.86 -7.92 -1.37
C ARG A 16 7.68 -7.00 -2.27
N ILE A 17 8.72 -7.54 -2.91
CA ILE A 17 9.56 -6.78 -3.85
C ILE A 17 8.72 -6.28 -5.02
N GLY A 18 7.94 -7.17 -5.64
CA GLY A 18 7.12 -6.84 -6.81
C GLY A 18 6.08 -5.76 -6.50
N ILE A 19 5.22 -5.99 -5.50
CA ILE A 19 4.15 -5.02 -5.17
C ILE A 19 4.73 -3.71 -4.62
N GLY A 20 5.79 -3.77 -3.82
CA GLY A 20 6.43 -2.58 -3.26
C GLY A 20 7.06 -1.70 -4.35
N LEU A 21 7.73 -2.29 -5.34
CA LEU A 21 8.26 -1.55 -6.49
C LEU A 21 7.15 -0.92 -7.33
N ILE A 22 6.07 -1.65 -7.60
CA ILE A 22 4.91 -1.10 -8.32
C ILE A 22 4.36 0.13 -7.60
N PHE A 23 4.22 0.07 -6.27
CA PHE A 23 3.73 1.19 -5.46
C PHE A 23 4.68 2.37 -5.42
N ILE A 24 6.00 2.15 -5.37
CA ILE A 24 6.99 3.23 -5.50
C ILE A 24 6.86 3.90 -6.88
N ILE A 25 6.79 3.12 -7.96
CA ILE A 25 6.69 3.65 -9.33
C ILE A 25 5.42 4.48 -9.53
N HIS A 26 4.28 4.05 -8.98
CA HIS A 26 3.02 4.80 -9.08
C HIS A 26 2.94 5.96 -8.09
N GLY A 27 3.57 5.84 -6.92
CA GLY A 27 3.55 6.82 -5.86
C GLY A 27 4.48 8.00 -6.09
N VAL A 28 5.64 7.80 -6.72
CA VAL A 28 6.62 8.88 -6.98
C VAL A 28 6.01 10.03 -7.79
N PRO A 29 5.30 9.80 -8.91
CA PRO A 29 4.61 10.86 -9.63
C PRO A 29 3.57 11.60 -8.77
N LYS A 30 2.82 10.89 -7.93
CA LYS A 30 1.84 11.51 -7.00
C LYS A 30 2.53 12.36 -5.94
N LEU A 31 3.66 11.89 -5.42
CA LEU A 31 4.44 12.61 -4.42
C LEU A 31 5.07 13.87 -5.02
N MET A 32 5.51 13.80 -6.28
CA MET A 32 6.07 14.93 -7.02
C MET A 32 5.01 15.91 -7.56
N GLY A 33 3.71 15.60 -7.44
CA GLY A 33 2.61 16.43 -7.94
C GLY A 33 2.43 17.79 -7.24
N GLY A 34 3.20 18.07 -6.18
CA GLY A 34 3.14 19.33 -5.44
C GLY A 34 1.80 19.59 -4.74
N VAL A 35 1.63 20.79 -4.18
CA VAL A 35 0.46 21.14 -3.36
C VAL A 35 -0.85 21.00 -4.14
N GLU A 36 -0.86 21.34 -5.43
CA GLU A 36 -2.05 21.20 -6.29
C GLU A 36 -2.42 19.73 -6.50
N GLY A 37 -1.46 18.90 -6.91
CA GLY A 37 -1.69 17.46 -7.08
C GLY A 37 -2.10 16.76 -5.78
N TRP A 38 -1.51 17.15 -4.64
CA TRP A 38 -1.91 16.62 -3.33
C TRP A 38 -3.31 17.10 -2.93
N THR A 39 -3.68 18.34 -3.25
CA THR A 39 -5.02 18.84 -2.97
C THR A 39 -6.07 18.06 -3.76
N GLN A 40 -5.80 17.79 -5.04
CA GLN A 40 -6.68 16.99 -5.88
C GLN A 40 -6.77 15.53 -5.40
N LEU A 41 -5.65 14.92 -5.03
CA LEU A 41 -5.64 13.56 -4.50
C LEU A 41 -6.35 13.47 -3.14
N GLY A 42 -6.22 14.48 -2.30
CA GLY A 42 -6.80 14.48 -0.96
C GLY A 42 -8.24 14.98 -0.89
N SER A 43 -8.76 15.68 -1.90
CA SER A 43 -10.20 16.04 -1.95
C SER A 43 -11.09 14.81 -1.93
N THR A 44 -10.56 13.67 -2.38
CA THR A 44 -11.17 12.35 -2.30
C THR A 44 -11.59 11.92 -0.90
N MET A 45 -10.93 12.45 0.14
CA MET A 45 -11.27 12.18 1.53
C MET A 45 -12.66 12.70 1.93
N SER A 46 -13.26 13.59 1.13
CA SER A 46 -14.65 14.01 1.33
C SER A 46 -15.64 12.86 1.31
N ILE A 47 -15.34 11.77 0.56
CA ILE A 47 -16.16 10.55 0.50
C ILE A 47 -16.27 9.88 1.87
N VAL A 48 -15.22 9.97 2.68
CA VAL A 48 -15.19 9.44 4.06
C VAL A 48 -15.55 10.51 5.10
N GLY A 49 -16.13 11.64 4.67
CA GLY A 49 -16.58 12.73 5.53
C GLY A 49 -15.49 13.71 5.96
N ILE A 50 -14.29 13.63 5.39
CA ILE A 50 -13.16 14.50 5.74
C ILE A 50 -12.95 15.54 4.63
N SER A 51 -13.35 16.79 4.90
CA SER A 51 -13.26 17.90 3.95
C SER A 51 -12.18 18.93 4.27
N PHE A 52 -11.50 18.79 5.41
CA PHE A 52 -10.43 19.71 5.83
C PHE A 52 -9.06 19.23 5.35
N ALA A 53 -8.14 20.18 5.12
CA ALA A 53 -6.73 19.93 4.77
C ALA A 53 -6.51 18.89 3.64
N PRO A 54 -7.17 19.01 2.47
CA PRO A 54 -7.04 18.04 1.38
C PRO A 54 -5.57 17.83 0.95
N ALA A 55 -4.77 18.90 0.85
CA ALA A 55 -3.35 18.78 0.52
C ALA A 55 -2.58 17.86 1.47
N PHE A 56 -2.88 17.91 2.78
CA PHE A 56 -2.24 17.05 3.77
C PHE A 56 -2.61 15.58 3.54
N TRP A 57 -3.89 15.28 3.33
CA TRP A 57 -4.34 13.91 3.11
C TRP A 57 -3.81 13.32 1.81
N GLY A 58 -3.77 14.11 0.72
CA GLY A 58 -3.19 13.65 -0.54
C GLY A 58 -1.68 13.43 -0.44
N PHE A 59 -0.96 14.31 0.26
CA PHE A 59 0.45 14.09 0.55
C PHE A 59 0.67 12.82 1.36
N MET A 60 -0.13 12.60 2.41
CA MET A 60 -0.04 11.38 3.23
C MET A 60 -0.36 10.12 2.42
N ALA A 61 -1.33 10.16 1.52
CA ALA A 61 -1.63 9.04 0.62
C ALA A 61 -0.45 8.75 -0.32
N ALA A 62 0.11 9.77 -0.98
CA ALA A 62 1.26 9.62 -1.88
C ALA A 62 2.52 9.15 -1.14
N ALA A 63 2.79 9.72 0.04
CA ALA A 63 3.89 9.30 0.91
C ALA A 63 3.71 7.86 1.40
N THR A 64 2.48 7.45 1.74
CA THR A 64 2.19 6.07 2.13
C THR A 64 2.45 5.10 0.99
N GLU A 65 2.13 5.45 -0.26
CA GLU A 65 2.44 4.59 -1.41
C GLU A 65 3.95 4.42 -1.61
N VAL A 66 4.74 5.50 -1.52
CA VAL A 66 6.20 5.44 -1.74
C VAL A 66 6.94 4.83 -0.54
N VAL A 67 6.76 5.42 0.64
CA VAL A 67 7.44 4.99 1.87
C VAL A 67 6.92 3.63 2.33
N GLY A 68 5.61 3.41 2.23
CA GLY A 68 5.01 2.12 2.52
C GLY A 68 5.46 1.04 1.53
N GLY A 69 5.55 1.36 0.24
CA GLY A 69 6.14 0.46 -0.76
C GLY A 69 7.57 0.04 -0.37
N LEU A 70 8.41 0.99 0.04
CA LEU A 70 9.77 0.72 0.51
C LEU A 70 9.78 -0.18 1.76
N PHE A 71 8.92 0.10 2.74
CA PHE A 71 8.86 -0.66 3.98
C PHE A 71 8.34 -2.10 3.76
N ILE A 72 7.40 -2.29 2.82
CA ILE A 72 6.97 -3.63 2.38
C ILE A 72 8.12 -4.41 1.75
N ILE A 73 8.92 -3.79 0.87
CA ILE A 73 10.11 -4.42 0.27
C ILE A 73 11.06 -4.92 1.36
N LEU A 74 11.38 -4.06 2.32
CA LEU A 74 12.27 -4.39 3.44
C LEU A 74 11.63 -5.40 4.41
N GLY A 75 10.29 -5.47 4.44
CA GLY A 75 9.54 -6.14 5.50
C GLY A 75 9.86 -5.54 6.86
N LEU A 76 9.84 -4.21 6.93
CA LEU A 76 10.00 -3.44 8.16
C LEU A 76 8.64 -2.83 8.55
N LEU A 77 8.22 -3.01 9.80
CA LEU A 77 6.87 -2.63 10.26
C LEU A 77 5.78 -3.13 9.31
N HIS A 78 5.94 -4.36 8.81
CA HIS A 78 5.22 -4.86 7.64
C HIS A 78 3.71 -4.85 7.84
N ARG A 79 3.23 -5.32 9.00
CA ARG A 79 1.78 -5.38 9.28
C ARG A 79 1.16 -3.99 9.38
N PRO A 80 1.67 -3.04 10.20
CA PRO A 80 1.17 -1.66 10.19
C PRO A 80 1.15 -1.03 8.80
N VAL A 81 2.24 -1.16 8.04
CA VAL A 81 2.37 -0.56 6.70
C VAL A 81 1.39 -1.19 5.73
N ALA A 82 1.24 -2.52 5.74
CA ALA A 82 0.26 -3.21 4.91
C ALA A 82 -1.17 -2.73 5.21
N VAL A 83 -1.52 -2.53 6.49
CA VAL A 83 -2.83 -1.99 6.89
C VAL A 83 -3.02 -0.55 6.40
N MET A 84 -2.00 0.30 6.46
CA MET A 84 -2.07 1.66 5.90
C MET A 84 -2.29 1.62 4.38
N LEU A 85 -1.62 0.73 3.66
CA LEU A 85 -1.80 0.53 2.22
C LEU A 85 -3.17 -0.09 1.86
N VAL A 86 -3.73 -0.94 2.72
CA VAL A 86 -5.12 -1.41 2.59
C VAL A 86 -6.07 -0.23 2.67
N PHE A 87 -5.88 0.66 3.64
CA PHE A 87 -6.73 1.84 3.80
C PHE A 87 -6.65 2.77 2.57
N THR A 88 -5.44 3.05 2.06
CA THR A 88 -5.29 3.88 0.84
C THR A 88 -5.97 3.26 -0.36
N MET A 89 -5.89 1.94 -0.54
CA MET A 89 -6.57 1.25 -1.63
C MET A 89 -8.10 1.20 -1.48
N ILE A 90 -8.63 1.11 -0.25
CA ILE A 90 -10.08 1.24 -0.03
C ILE A 90 -10.55 2.63 -0.47
N VAL A 91 -9.88 3.69 -0.04
CA VAL A 91 -10.23 5.06 -0.44
C VAL A 91 -10.14 5.23 -1.95
N ALA A 92 -9.11 4.67 -2.59
CA ALA A 92 -8.97 4.71 -4.05
C ALA A 92 -10.10 3.96 -4.79
N VAL A 93 -10.51 2.78 -4.30
CA VAL A 93 -11.65 2.04 -4.88
C VAL A 93 -12.94 2.82 -4.70
N LEU A 94 -13.19 3.36 -3.50
CA LEU A 94 -14.39 4.15 -3.22
C LEU A 94 -14.44 5.39 -4.13
N MET A 95 -13.32 6.07 -4.34
CA MET A 95 -13.22 7.20 -5.27
C MET A 95 -13.74 6.85 -6.65
N HIS A 96 -13.17 5.82 -7.27
CA HIS A 96 -13.55 5.42 -8.62
C HIS A 96 -15.01 4.96 -8.71
N VAL A 97 -15.49 4.21 -7.71
CA VAL A 97 -16.89 3.77 -7.65
C VAL A 97 -17.84 4.96 -7.53
N THR A 98 -17.52 5.95 -6.68
CA THR A 98 -18.33 7.17 -6.55
C THR A 98 -18.27 8.09 -7.76
N ALA A 99 -17.14 8.08 -8.49
CA ALA A 99 -16.97 8.80 -9.75
C ALA A 99 -17.73 8.14 -10.92
N GLY A 100 -18.23 6.91 -10.75
CA GLY A 100 -18.89 6.15 -11.80
C GLY A 100 -17.92 5.53 -12.81
N ASP A 101 -16.65 5.37 -12.44
CA ASP A 101 -15.64 4.78 -13.31
C ASP A 101 -15.94 3.29 -13.57
N PRO A 102 -15.65 2.78 -14.79
CA PRO A 102 -15.87 1.38 -15.10
C PRO A 102 -14.91 0.47 -14.33
N PHE A 103 -15.30 -0.80 -14.15
CA PHE A 103 -14.51 -1.82 -13.44
C PHE A 103 -13.05 -1.90 -13.91
N THR A 104 -12.80 -1.71 -15.21
CA THR A 104 -11.44 -1.74 -15.78
C THR A 104 -10.50 -0.73 -15.12
N VAL A 105 -11.00 0.43 -14.69
CA VAL A 105 -10.22 1.50 -14.05
C VAL A 105 -9.89 1.13 -12.60
N TYR A 106 -10.89 0.84 -11.77
CA TYR A 106 -10.66 0.53 -10.36
C TYR A 106 -10.20 -0.90 -10.07
N SER A 107 -10.19 -1.78 -11.07
CA SER A 107 -9.68 -3.15 -10.93
C SER A 107 -8.23 -3.19 -10.45
N ASN A 108 -7.40 -2.20 -10.79
CA ASN A 108 -6.02 -2.16 -10.36
C ASN A 108 -5.88 -1.86 -8.86
N ALA A 109 -6.66 -0.89 -8.35
CA ALA A 109 -6.73 -0.61 -6.92
C ALA A 109 -7.30 -1.82 -6.15
N LEU A 110 -8.30 -2.51 -6.71
CA LEU A 110 -8.89 -3.70 -6.10
C LEU A 110 -7.91 -4.89 -6.05
N LYS A 111 -7.12 -5.13 -7.10
CA LYS A 111 -6.06 -6.16 -7.09
C LYS A 111 -5.02 -5.86 -6.02
N ALA A 112 -4.56 -4.61 -5.94
CA ALA A 112 -3.60 -4.19 -4.92
C ALA A 112 -4.16 -4.33 -3.50
N LEU A 113 -5.43 -3.98 -3.29
CA LEU A 113 -6.13 -4.17 -2.02
C LEU A 113 -6.08 -5.64 -1.57
N VAL A 114 -6.43 -6.57 -2.46
CA VAL A 114 -6.39 -8.01 -2.16
C VAL A 114 -4.98 -8.46 -1.80
N VAL A 115 -3.96 -8.00 -2.52
CA VAL A 115 -2.56 -8.32 -2.23
C VAL A 115 -2.13 -7.80 -0.86
N PHE A 116 -2.46 -6.56 -0.50
CA PHE A 116 -2.08 -6.02 0.80
C PHE A 116 -2.85 -6.63 1.96
N VAL A 117 -4.12 -6.98 1.78
CA VAL A 117 -4.88 -7.77 2.77
C VAL A 117 -4.19 -9.11 3.00
N ALA A 118 -3.82 -9.81 1.92
CA ALA A 118 -3.09 -11.07 2.03
C ALA A 118 -1.74 -10.89 2.75
N LEU A 119 -0.97 -9.86 2.42
CA LEU A 119 0.30 -9.54 3.09
C LEU A 119 0.14 -9.15 4.56
N ALA A 120 -0.95 -8.44 4.91
CA ALA A 120 -1.25 -8.09 6.30
C ALA A 120 -1.57 -9.33 7.15
N ILE A 121 -2.26 -10.33 6.56
CA ILE A 121 -2.61 -11.59 7.22
C ILE A 121 -1.41 -12.54 7.30
N THR A 122 -0.71 -12.72 6.18
CA THR A 122 0.41 -13.69 6.08
C THR A 122 1.68 -13.21 6.78
N GLY A 123 1.83 -11.90 6.96
CA GLY A 123 3.02 -11.30 7.56
C GLY A 123 4.22 -11.21 6.61
N PRO A 124 5.38 -10.80 7.12
CA PRO A 124 6.53 -10.44 6.27
C PRO A 124 7.39 -11.62 5.80
N GLY A 125 7.20 -12.82 6.35
CA GLY A 125 8.05 -13.99 6.07
C GLY A 125 9.46 -13.90 6.66
N VAL A 126 10.24 -14.99 6.56
CA VAL A 126 11.56 -15.14 7.23
C VAL A 126 12.69 -14.28 6.62
N TYR A 127 12.52 -13.82 5.37
CA TYR A 127 13.48 -12.94 4.69
C TYR A 127 13.18 -11.45 4.92
N SER A 128 12.58 -11.11 6.05
CA SER A 128 12.26 -9.72 6.39
C SER A 128 13.17 -9.19 7.47
N VAL A 129 13.32 -7.87 7.50
CA VAL A 129 14.03 -7.18 8.59
C VAL A 129 13.28 -7.37 9.91
N ASP A 130 11.94 -7.35 9.89
CA ASP A 130 11.10 -7.62 11.08
C ASP A 130 11.38 -9.02 11.67
N TYR A 131 11.54 -10.06 10.84
CA TYR A 131 11.84 -11.40 11.33
C TYR A 131 13.21 -11.48 12.03
N ARG A 132 14.18 -10.68 11.57
CA ARG A 132 15.53 -10.66 12.16
C ARG A 132 15.62 -9.82 13.44
N PHE A 133 14.87 -8.73 13.55
CA PHE A 133 15.04 -7.74 14.63
C PHE A 133 13.82 -7.51 15.52
N LEU A 134 12.60 -7.78 15.04
CA LEU A 134 11.33 -7.43 15.69
C LEU A 134 10.38 -8.62 15.80
N ARG A 135 10.86 -9.73 16.40
CA ARG A 135 10.09 -10.99 16.57
C ARG A 135 8.68 -10.86 17.19
N ARG A 136 8.34 -9.72 17.81
CA ARG A 136 7.02 -9.44 18.39
C ARG A 136 6.02 -8.76 17.42
N ILE A 137 6.48 -8.22 16.29
CA ILE A 137 5.65 -7.42 15.35
C ILE A 137 5.48 -8.13 13.99
N ALA A 138 6.31 -9.15 13.71
CA ALA A 138 6.25 -10.00 12.52
C ALA A 138 5.04 -10.94 12.50
#